data_AF-A0A0F8YRW9-F1
#
_entry.id   AF-A0A0F8YRW9-F1
#
_cell.length_a   1.000
_cell.length_b   1.000
_cell.length_c   1.000
_cell.angle_alpha   90.00
_cell.angle_beta   90.00
_cell.angle_gamma   90.00
#
_symmetry.space_group_name_H-M   'P 1'
#
loop_
_entity.id
_entity.type
_entity.pdbx_description
1 polymer ?
#
loop_
_entity_poly.entity_id
_entity_poly.type
_entity_poly.pdbx_seq_one_letter_code
_entity_poly.pdbx_strand_id
1 'polypeptide(L)'
;MSENSSIEWCHHTVNFWWGCRKVSDGCKFCYAERLSERFKKDCWGDSPRLFRVEKAVKECLAINRKAAKAGRRDIVFVNSMSDFFEPGIKMIAARNEAFETFAQCHNLTFL
;
A
#
# COMPACT_ATOMS: atom_id res chain seq x y z
N MET A 1 3.43 -7.92 -5.56
CA MET A 1 4.19 -6.90 -6.30
C MET A 1 5.09 -6.18 -5.32
N SER A 2 6.24 -6.75 -4.98
CA SER A 2 7.10 -6.25 -3.88
C SER A 2 8.45 -5.73 -4.37
N GLU A 3 8.91 -6.11 -5.57
CA GLU A 3 10.15 -5.63 -6.19
C GLU A 3 9.87 -5.34 -7.67
N ASN A 4 10.48 -4.28 -8.20
CA ASN A 4 10.29 -3.78 -9.57
C ASN A 4 8.83 -3.43 -9.87
N SER A 5 8.32 -2.42 -9.17
CA SER A 5 7.00 -1.85 -9.48
C SER A 5 6.92 -1.48 -10.97
N SER A 6 5.79 -1.76 -11.61
CA SER A 6 5.48 -1.28 -12.97
C SER A 6 5.04 0.18 -12.98
N ILE A 7 4.99 0.83 -11.81
CA ILE A 7 4.68 2.25 -11.65
C ILE A 7 6.01 3.00 -11.75
N GLU A 8 6.18 3.74 -12.83
CA GLU A 8 7.49 4.26 -13.29
C GLU A 8 8.23 5.15 -12.28
N TRP A 9 7.50 5.81 -11.37
CA TRP A 9 8.06 6.75 -10.41
C TRP A 9 8.41 6.14 -9.05
N CYS A 10 8.11 4.85 -8.81
CA CYS A 10 8.51 4.16 -7.58
C CYS A 10 9.26 2.86 -7.88
N HIS A 11 10.12 2.46 -6.93
CA HIS A 11 10.88 1.22 -7.03
C HIS A 11 10.05 0.03 -6.55
N HIS A 12 9.21 0.26 -5.53
CA HIS A 12 8.40 -0.76 -4.88
C HIS A 12 6.98 -0.27 -4.62
N THR A 13 6.04 -1.22 -4.59
CA THR A 13 4.69 -0.99 -4.05
C THR A 13 4.49 -1.83 -2.82
N VAL A 14 3.98 -1.24 -1.75
CA VAL A 14 3.52 -1.95 -0.55
C VAL A 14 2.09 -1.51 -0.30
N ASN A 15 1.24 -2.36 0.27
CA ASN A 15 -0.12 -1.96 0.62
C ASN A 15 -0.49 -2.57 1.97
N PHE A 16 -0.85 -1.73 2.93
CA PHE A 16 -1.29 -2.14 4.27
C PHE A 16 -2.70 -2.73 4.26
N TRP A 17 -3.53 -2.35 3.29
CA TRP A 17 -4.79 -3.00 2.95
C TRP A 17 -5.10 -2.82 1.47
N TRP A 18 -6.03 -3.64 0.95
CA TRP A 18 -6.64 -3.45 -0.36
C TRP A 18 -8.10 -3.05 -0.20
N GLY A 19 -8.57 -2.23 -1.14
CA GLY A 19 -9.93 -1.71 -1.14
C GLY A 19 -10.02 -0.24 -0.78
N CYS A 20 -11.01 0.45 -1.34
CA CYS A 20 -11.48 1.74 -0.84
C CYS A 20 -12.98 1.95 -1.13
N ARG A 21 -13.59 2.94 -0.46
CA ARG A 21 -14.94 3.43 -0.81
C ARG A 21 -14.88 4.24 -2.09
N LYS A 22 -15.96 4.17 -2.88
CA LYS A 22 -16.15 5.10 -4.01
C LYS A 22 -16.64 6.43 -3.45
N VAL A 23 -15.85 7.49 -3.61
CA VAL A 23 -16.14 8.83 -3.04
C VAL A 23 -16.51 9.88 -4.08
N SER A 24 -16.28 9.61 -5.37
CA SER A 24 -16.59 10.52 -6.46
C SER A 24 -16.74 9.80 -7.80
N ASP A 25 -17.21 10.51 -8.82
CA ASP A 25 -17.31 10.00 -10.20
C ASP A 25 -15.96 9.58 -10.79
N GLY A 26 -14.85 10.07 -10.25
CA GLY A 26 -13.50 9.62 -10.62
C GLY A 26 -13.26 8.13 -10.36
N CYS A 27 -14.03 7.52 -9.45
CA CYS A 27 -13.93 6.09 -9.15
C CYS A 27 -14.51 5.19 -10.26
N LYS A 28 -15.30 5.73 -11.21
CA LYS A 28 -16.05 4.96 -12.20
C LYS A 28 -15.20 4.00 -13.04
N PHE A 29 -13.93 4.35 -13.30
CA PHE A 29 -13.01 3.53 -14.11
C PHE A 29 -11.73 3.15 -13.36
N CYS A 30 -11.83 3.02 -12.03
CA CYS A 30 -10.71 2.68 -11.16
C CYS A 30 -9.99 1.40 -11.64
N TYR A 31 -8.67 1.48 -11.85
CA TYR A 31 -7.89 0.30 -12.26
C TYR A 31 -7.78 -0.71 -11.10
N ALA A 32 -7.69 -0.22 -9.86
CA ALA A 32 -7.48 -1.07 -8.69
C ALA A 32 -8.73 -1.91 -8.37
N GLU A 33 -9.93 -1.37 -8.62
CA GLU A 33 -11.19 -2.13 -8.57
C GLU A 33 -11.18 -3.29 -9.57
N ARG A 34 -10.92 -2.98 -10.86
CA ARG A 34 -10.83 -4.00 -11.92
C ARG A 34 -9.76 -5.06 -11.63
N LEU A 35 -8.65 -4.66 -11.03
CA LEU A 35 -7.60 -5.59 -10.63
C LEU A 35 -8.02 -6.48 -9.46
N SER A 36 -8.78 -5.93 -8.50
CA SER A 36 -9.38 -6.68 -7.39
C SER A 36 -10.34 -7.77 -7.90
N GLU A 37 -11.21 -7.42 -8.86
CA GLU A 37 -12.12 -8.36 -9.53
C GLU A 37 -11.35 -9.48 -10.25
N ARG A 38 -10.30 -9.12 -11.00
CA ARG A 38 -9.43 -10.09 -11.68
C ARG A 38 -8.81 -11.10 -10.71
N PHE A 39 -8.42 -10.65 -9.52
CA PHE A 39 -7.87 -11.51 -8.47
C PHE A 39 -8.95 -12.16 -7.59
N LYS A 40 -10.23 -12.00 -7.92
CA LYS A 40 -11.38 -12.50 -7.16
C LYS A 40 -11.33 -12.06 -5.69
N LYS A 41 -10.97 -10.80 -5.45
CA LYS A 41 -10.97 -10.16 -4.13
C LYS A 41 -12.15 -9.21 -4.05
N ASP A 42 -13.09 -9.54 -3.18
CA ASP A 42 -14.23 -8.68 -2.88
C ASP A 42 -13.87 -7.74 -1.72
N CYS A 43 -13.28 -6.59 -2.06
CA CYS A 43 -12.84 -5.60 -1.06
C CYS A 43 -13.10 -4.14 -1.46
N TRP A 44 -13.82 -3.91 -2.57
CA TRP A 44 -14.06 -2.57 -3.13
C TRP A 44 -15.44 -2.03 -2.74
N GLY A 45 -15.59 -0.70 -2.71
CA GLY A 45 -16.85 -0.06 -2.36
C GLY A 45 -17.26 -0.35 -0.91
N ASP A 46 -18.48 -0.88 -0.74
CA ASP A 46 -19.05 -1.18 0.58
C ASP A 46 -18.55 -2.51 1.18
N SER A 47 -17.80 -3.31 0.40
CA SER A 47 -17.21 -4.56 0.88
C SER A 47 -16.11 -4.32 1.93
N PRO A 48 -15.86 -5.26 2.87
CA PRO A 48 -14.78 -5.13 3.83
C PRO A 48 -13.39 -5.02 3.18
N ARG A 49 -12.53 -4.17 3.73
CA ARG A 49 -11.14 -4.04 3.28
C ARG A 49 -10.35 -5.30 3.55
N LEU A 50 -9.46 -5.64 2.63
CA LEU A 50 -8.53 -6.76 2.77
C LEU A 50 -7.24 -6.26 3.43
N PHE A 51 -7.17 -6.35 4.76
CA PHE A 51 -6.00 -5.93 5.53
C PHE A 51 -4.81 -6.89 5.35
N ARG A 52 -3.61 -6.29 5.26
CA ARG A 52 -2.33 -6.98 5.04
C ARG A 52 -1.20 -6.37 5.89
N VAL A 53 -1.54 -5.76 7.03
CA VAL A 53 -0.63 -4.96 7.86
C VAL A 53 0.66 -5.70 8.19
N GLU A 54 0.60 -6.86 8.85
CA GLU A 54 1.81 -7.61 9.22
C GLU A 54 2.72 -7.94 8.03
N LYS A 55 2.11 -8.26 6.88
CA LYS A 55 2.84 -8.56 5.65
C LYS A 55 3.50 -7.30 5.09
N ALA A 56 2.79 -6.17 5.08
CA ALA A 56 3.33 -4.88 4.64
C ALA A 56 4.50 -4.42 5.51
N VAL A 57 4.42 -4.57 6.84
CA VAL A 57 5.53 -4.27 7.76
C VAL A 57 6.77 -5.10 7.40
N LYS A 58 6.60 -6.41 7.24
CA LYS A 58 7.71 -7.32 6.85
C LYS A 58 8.31 -6.96 5.49
N GLU A 59 7.47 -6.59 4.51
CA GLU A 59 7.90 -6.13 3.19
C GLU A 59 8.74 -4.84 3.31
N CYS A 60 8.27 -3.81 4.03
CA CYS A 60 9.01 -2.56 4.26
C CYS A 60 10.36 -2.78 4.93
N LEU A 61 10.41 -3.58 6.01
CA LEU A 61 11.66 -3.87 6.73
C LEU A 61 12.66 -4.64 5.85
N ALA A 62 12.18 -5.56 5.01
CA ALA A 62 13.02 -6.28 4.06
C ALA A 62 13.59 -5.35 2.98
N ILE A 63 12.76 -4.48 2.40
CA ILE A 63 13.18 -3.49 1.39
C ILE A 63 14.18 -2.51 2.01
N ASN A 64 13.92 -1.99 3.21
CA ASN A 64 14.82 -1.07 3.92
C ASN A 64 16.21 -1.69 4.14
N ARG A 65 16.29 -2.96 4.54
CA ARG A 65 17.57 -3.67 4.70
C ARG A 65 18.30 -3.85 3.36
N LYS A 66 17.58 -4.13 2.27
CA LYS A 66 18.17 -4.24 0.92
C LYS A 66 18.69 -2.90 0.41
N ALA A 67 17.91 -1.83 0.58
CA ALA A 67 18.30 -0.46 0.24
C ALA A 67 19.56 -0.03 1.00
N ALA A 68 19.60 -0.30 2.32
CA ALA A 68 20.76 -0.05 3.17
C ALA A 68 22.02 -0.79 2.67
N LYS A 69 21.90 -2.10 2.37
CA LYS A 69 23.01 -2.91 1.86
C LYS A 69 23.52 -2.42 0.50
N ALA A 70 22.63 -1.90 -0.34
CA ALA A 70 22.97 -1.34 -1.64
C ALA A 70 23.44 0.12 -1.58
N GLY A 71 23.44 0.75 -0.40
CA GLY A 71 23.86 2.15 -0.23
C GLY A 71 22.96 3.17 -0.96
N ARG A 72 21.69 2.83 -1.18
CA ARG A 72 20.72 3.67 -1.92
C ARG A 72 19.47 3.94 -1.09
N ARG A 73 18.71 4.96 -1.50
CA ARG A 73 17.39 5.27 -0.93
C ARG A 73 16.30 4.94 -1.94
N ASP A 74 15.38 4.07 -1.54
CA ASP A 74 14.34 3.57 -2.45
C ASP A 74 12.99 4.26 -2.22
N ILE A 75 12.28 4.52 -3.32
CA ILE A 75 10.93 5.09 -3.30
C ILE A 75 9.91 3.96 -3.25
N VAL A 76 9.02 3.98 -2.25
CA VAL A 76 7.96 2.99 -2.02
C VAL A 76 6.60 3.67 -2.04
N PHE A 77 5.72 3.24 -2.95
CA PHE A 77 4.32 3.69 -2.99
C PHE A 77 3.44 2.79 -2.12
N VAL A 78 2.73 3.34 -1.13
CA VAL A 78 2.08 2.56 -0.06
C VAL A 78 0.58 2.29 -0.24
N ASN A 79 -0.02 2.84 -1.30
CA ASN A 79 -1.47 2.84 -1.51
C ASN A 79 -1.85 2.68 -2.99
N SER A 80 -1.17 1.78 -3.71
CA SER A 80 -1.52 1.45 -5.10
C SER A 80 -2.81 0.62 -5.24
N MET A 81 -3.35 0.09 -4.15
CA MET A 81 -4.56 -0.74 -4.12
C MET A 81 -5.55 -0.30 -3.02
N SER A 82 -5.40 0.91 -2.49
CA SER A 82 -6.24 1.45 -1.43
C SER A 82 -6.26 2.98 -1.43
N ASP A 83 -7.16 3.55 -0.64
CA ASP A 83 -7.11 4.96 -0.24
C ASP A 83 -6.59 5.04 1.19
N PHE A 84 -5.39 5.59 1.38
CA PHE A 84 -4.72 5.68 2.67
C PHE A 84 -5.51 6.49 3.70
N PHE A 85 -6.28 7.47 3.24
CA PHE A 85 -7.03 8.40 4.09
C PHE A 85 -8.49 8.02 4.30
N GLU A 86 -8.93 6.86 3.80
CA GLU A 86 -10.29 6.37 4.04
C GLU A 86 -10.63 6.39 5.55
N PRO A 87 -11.78 6.96 5.95
CA PRO A 87 -12.18 7.04 7.35
C PRO A 87 -12.63 5.68 7.89
N GLY A 88 -12.30 5.39 9.15
CA GLY A 88 -12.82 4.23 9.89
C GLY A 88 -11.79 3.65 10.86
N ILE A 89 -12.26 3.09 11.97
CA ILE A 89 -11.42 2.65 13.10
C ILE A 89 -10.33 1.65 12.65
N LYS A 90 -10.70 0.67 11.79
CA LYS A 90 -9.73 -0.32 11.29
C LYS A 90 -8.67 0.28 10.37
N MET A 91 -9.04 1.26 9.54
CA MET A 91 -8.11 1.96 8.65
C MET A 91 -7.19 2.88 9.44
N ILE A 92 -7.69 3.54 10.49
CA ILE A 92 -6.87 4.33 11.42
C ILE A 92 -5.82 3.44 12.09
N ALA A 93 -6.21 2.27 12.60
CA ALA A 93 -5.26 1.33 13.19
C ALA A 93 -4.17 0.89 12.19
N ALA A 94 -4.56 0.48 10.98
CA ALA A 94 -3.61 0.10 9.93
C ALA A 94 -2.69 1.27 9.50
N ARG A 95 -3.19 2.50 9.55
CA ARG A 95 -2.44 3.72 9.23
C ARG A 95 -1.39 4.05 10.30
N ASN A 96 -1.73 3.87 11.58
CA ASN A 96 -0.79 4.07 12.67
C ASN A 96 0.39 3.10 12.57
N GLU A 97 0.11 1.82 12.33
CA GLU A 97 1.13 0.79 12.07
C GLU A 97 2.01 1.16 10.85
N ALA A 98 1.40 1.73 9.80
CA ALA A 98 2.14 2.22 8.65
C ALA A 98 3.10 3.35 9.03
N PHE A 99 2.64 4.37 9.77
CA PHE A 99 3.50 5.47 10.22
C PHE A 99 4.64 5.01 11.14
N GLU A 100 4.38 4.07 12.06
CA GLU A 100 5.43 3.47 12.89
C GLU A 100 6.46 2.74 12.05
N THR A 101 6.02 2.01 11.03
CA THR A 101 6.90 1.34 10.06
C THR A 101 7.73 2.36 9.28
N PHE A 102 7.12 3.47 8.86
CA PHE A 102 7.82 4.51 8.10
C PHE A 102 8.93 5.15 8.92
N ALA A 103 8.67 5.41 10.21
CA ALA A 103 9.66 5.96 11.14
C ALA A 103 10.88 5.04 11.31
N GLN A 104 10.70 3.72 11.21
CA GLN A 104 11.78 2.72 11.32
C GLN A 104 12.57 2.51 10.02
N CYS A 105 12.04 2.92 8.86
CA CYS A 105 12.63 2.63 7.55
C CYS A 105 13.42 3.80 6.97
N HIS A 106 14.57 4.12 7.56
CA HIS A 106 15.34 5.32 7.19
C HIS A 106 15.89 5.34 5.75
N ASN A 107 16.02 4.18 5.08
CA ASN A 107 16.52 4.09 3.70
C ASN A 107 15.40 4.10 2.67
N LEU A 108 14.15 4.33 3.09
CA LEU A 108 12.99 4.38 2.23
C LEU A 108 12.40 5.80 2.20
N THR A 109 11.91 6.20 1.04
CA THR A 109 11.03 7.36 0.85
C THR A 109 9.64 6.80 0.56
N PHE A 110 8.68 7.07 1.44
CA PHE A 110 7.30 6.65 1.24
C PHE A 110 6.50 7.72 0.52
N LEU A 111 5.71 7.28 -0.46
CA LEU A 111 4.74 8.05 -1.22
C LEU A 111 3.36 7.43 -1.05
#